data_AF-A0A2D6DS16-F1
#
_entry.id   AF-A0A2D6DS16-F1
#
_cell.length_a   1.000
_cell.length_b   1.000
_cell.length_c   1.000
_cell.angle_alpha   90.00
_cell.angle_beta   90.00
_cell.angle_gamma   90.00
#
_symmetry.space_group_name_H-M   'P 1'
#
loop_
_entity.id
_entity.type
_entity.pdbx_description
1 polymer ?
#
loop_
_entity_poly.entity_id
_entity_poly.type
_entity_poly.pdbx_seq_one_letter_code
_entity_poly.pdbx_strand_id
1 'polypeptide(L)'
;MNPKLQHCLQEYKFAIYNNEEQKIMAAITGFQQLVPSNLPNDKLDIFEEHFENALGNFALVKKLQKTKKDYNLFAKNYRELHFSVRKKEKKIRKINGRIKKLESEVRNLDKDDLAEKNKIQLKIENYKLEIDEVTKQIPENWLSRNKEFKIIQKAKNTQTKRYRKNVDQAYDNLDQIAIFIKDHEKLNELSSDINNLKKNIVNEDYESSISIIDGLFEKLGEISGTEEFANKLDDLYSLLDSEEKDFNKISDASSEALILFDNEVKWRKDAEENLMLELEKYNLVIKNNIGLRLQSRLTKDQAKFVAKCNSIHRDISLNF
;
A
#
# COMPACT_ATOMS: atom_id res chain seq x y z
N MET A 1 -0.26 0.20 11.23
CA MET A 1 -1.62 0.55 11.74
C MET A 1 -2.37 -0.71 12.22
N ASN A 2 -3.04 -0.65 13.38
CA ASN A 2 -3.71 -1.79 14.01
C ASN A 2 -4.86 -2.38 13.14
N PRO A 3 -4.90 -3.70 12.85
CA PRO A 3 -5.94 -4.31 12.00
C PRO A 3 -7.38 -4.10 12.50
N LYS A 4 -7.61 -4.09 13.83
CA LYS A 4 -8.95 -3.87 14.41
C LYS A 4 -9.44 -2.44 14.14
N LEU A 5 -8.54 -1.48 14.31
CA LEU A 5 -8.76 -0.05 14.07
C LEU A 5 -9.07 0.22 12.59
N GLN A 6 -8.31 -0.41 11.67
CA GLN A 6 -8.48 -0.23 10.24
C GLN A 6 -9.88 -0.58 9.74
N HIS A 7 -10.48 -1.65 10.27
CA HIS A 7 -11.83 -2.03 9.87
C HIS A 7 -12.86 -0.98 10.31
N CYS A 8 -12.80 -0.50 11.54
CA CYS A 8 -13.75 0.49 12.04
C CYS A 8 -13.62 1.83 11.31
N LEU A 9 -12.39 2.29 11.07
CA LEU A 9 -12.18 3.50 10.27
C LEU A 9 -12.68 3.33 8.84
N GLN A 10 -12.55 2.13 8.27
CA GLN A 10 -13.08 1.87 6.94
C GLN A 10 -14.63 1.94 6.92
N GLU A 11 -15.32 1.36 7.90
CA GLU A 11 -16.79 1.48 7.99
C GLU A 11 -17.23 2.94 8.18
N TYR A 12 -16.51 3.69 9.02
CA TYR A 12 -16.73 5.13 9.20
C TYR A 12 -16.66 5.89 7.86
N LYS A 13 -15.59 5.65 7.08
CA LYS A 13 -15.41 6.27 5.76
C LYS A 13 -16.47 5.88 4.75
N PHE A 14 -16.89 4.63 4.77
CA PHE A 14 -17.89 4.13 3.82
C PHE A 14 -19.23 4.83 4.00
N ALA A 15 -19.59 5.19 5.24
CA ALA A 15 -20.76 6.03 5.49
C ALA A 15 -20.59 7.42 4.88
N ILE A 16 -19.41 8.04 5.02
CA ILE A 16 -19.12 9.35 4.41
C ILE A 16 -19.23 9.26 2.88
N TYR A 17 -18.57 8.28 2.24
CA TYR A 17 -18.64 8.15 0.79
C TYR A 17 -20.07 7.95 0.30
N ASN A 18 -20.88 7.15 0.98
CA ASN A 18 -22.26 6.93 0.56
C ASN A 18 -23.15 8.18 0.68
N ASN A 19 -22.82 9.11 1.59
CA ASN A 19 -23.64 10.29 1.88
C ASN A 19 -23.11 11.58 1.22
N GLU A 20 -21.79 11.65 0.98
CA GLU A 20 -21.09 12.84 0.51
C GLU A 20 -20.35 12.62 -0.83
N GLU A 21 -20.66 11.55 -1.58
CA GLU A 21 -20.03 11.20 -2.87
C GLU A 21 -19.90 12.42 -3.79
N GLN A 22 -21.02 13.11 -4.05
CA GLN A 22 -21.06 14.27 -4.95
C GLN A 22 -20.21 15.44 -4.46
N LYS A 23 -20.23 15.73 -3.16
CA LYS A 23 -19.44 16.81 -2.56
C LYS A 23 -17.94 16.52 -2.68
N ILE A 24 -17.53 15.28 -2.41
CA ILE A 24 -16.13 14.87 -2.50
C ILE A 24 -15.68 14.87 -3.97
N MET A 25 -16.49 14.31 -4.88
CA MET A 25 -16.20 14.33 -6.31
C MET A 25 -16.05 15.76 -6.84
N ALA A 26 -16.98 16.66 -6.49
CA ALA A 26 -16.92 18.05 -6.89
C ALA A 26 -15.64 18.76 -6.40
N ALA A 27 -15.20 18.47 -5.18
CA ALA A 27 -13.94 19.00 -4.65
C ALA A 27 -12.72 18.47 -5.42
N ILE A 28 -12.70 17.17 -5.73
CA ILE A 28 -11.63 16.55 -6.53
C ILE A 28 -11.58 17.19 -7.93
N THR A 29 -12.71 17.24 -8.64
CA THR A 29 -12.76 17.82 -9.99
C THR A 29 -12.52 19.33 -10.00
N GLY A 30 -12.92 20.03 -8.95
CA GLY A 30 -12.66 21.46 -8.80
C GLY A 30 -11.18 21.74 -8.64
N PHE A 31 -10.47 20.97 -7.80
CA PHE A 31 -9.02 21.09 -7.68
C PHE A 31 -8.29 20.67 -8.96
N GLN A 32 -8.78 19.63 -9.66
CA GLN A 32 -8.22 19.17 -10.93
C GLN A 32 -8.20 20.26 -12.02
N GLN A 33 -9.16 21.17 -12.03
CA GLN A 33 -9.21 22.28 -12.98
C GLN A 33 -8.14 23.35 -12.74
N LEU A 34 -7.51 23.34 -11.57
CA LEU A 34 -6.49 24.31 -11.17
C LEU A 34 -5.06 23.80 -11.41
N VAL A 35 -4.92 22.57 -11.93
CA VAL A 35 -3.61 21.97 -12.20
C VAL A 35 -2.86 22.81 -13.24
N PRO A 36 -1.61 23.22 -12.98
CA PRO A 36 -0.84 24.01 -13.93
C PRO A 36 -0.60 23.27 -15.24
N SER A 37 -0.72 23.96 -16.37
CA SER A 37 -0.52 23.37 -17.71
C SER A 37 0.95 23.23 -18.09
N ASN A 38 1.87 23.81 -17.32
CA ASN A 38 3.31 23.88 -17.58
C ASN A 38 4.11 22.95 -16.66
N LEU A 39 3.52 21.86 -16.18
CA LEU A 39 4.20 20.87 -15.36
C LEU A 39 5.18 20.03 -16.20
N PRO A 40 6.35 19.68 -15.65
CA PRO A 40 7.15 18.56 -16.14
C PRO A 40 6.31 17.26 -16.17
N ASN A 41 6.61 16.37 -17.11
CA ASN A 41 5.81 15.15 -17.34
C ASN A 41 5.70 14.28 -16.09
N ASP A 42 6.79 14.09 -15.36
CA ASP A 42 6.80 13.28 -14.13
C ASP A 42 5.96 13.90 -13.01
N LYS A 43 5.87 15.24 -12.95
CA LYS A 43 4.97 15.94 -12.03
C LYS A 43 3.51 15.79 -12.47
N LEU A 44 3.24 15.93 -13.77
CA LEU A 44 1.90 15.72 -14.32
C LEU A 44 1.36 14.32 -13.97
N ASP A 45 2.18 13.28 -14.12
CA ASP A 45 1.81 11.90 -13.78
C ASP A 45 1.39 11.75 -12.31
N ILE A 46 2.06 12.44 -11.37
CA ILE A 46 1.72 12.41 -9.94
C ILE A 46 0.36 13.07 -9.68
N PHE A 47 0.08 14.20 -10.34
CA PHE A 47 -1.23 14.86 -10.28
C PHE A 47 -2.33 13.97 -10.86
N GLU A 48 -2.12 13.42 -12.06
CA GLU A 48 -3.09 12.53 -12.70
C GLU A 48 -3.38 11.30 -11.85
N GLU A 49 -2.34 10.64 -11.32
CA GLU A 49 -2.49 9.48 -10.46
C GLU A 49 -3.24 9.82 -9.15
N HIS A 50 -3.03 11.01 -8.58
CA HIS A 50 -3.82 11.48 -7.45
C HIS A 50 -5.32 11.50 -7.80
N PHE A 51 -5.69 12.16 -8.90
CA PHE A 51 -7.09 12.31 -9.31
C PHE A 51 -7.73 10.98 -9.70
N GLU A 52 -7.02 10.15 -10.49
CA GLU A 52 -7.48 8.83 -10.90
C GLU A 52 -7.78 7.94 -9.70
N ASN A 53 -6.86 7.89 -8.73
CA ASN A 53 -7.06 7.10 -7.52
C ASN A 53 -8.18 7.71 -6.64
N ALA A 54 -8.22 9.03 -6.48
CA ALA A 54 -9.24 9.70 -5.66
C ALA A 54 -10.65 9.47 -6.21
N LEU A 55 -10.86 9.58 -7.53
CA LEU A 55 -12.14 9.32 -8.20
C LEU A 55 -12.43 7.82 -8.30
N GLY A 56 -11.44 6.99 -8.63
CA GLY A 56 -11.56 5.54 -8.74
C GLY A 56 -11.96 4.86 -7.43
N ASN A 57 -11.70 5.51 -6.30
CA ASN A 57 -12.04 5.04 -4.97
C ASN A 57 -13.54 4.66 -4.82
N PHE A 58 -14.46 5.45 -5.37
CA PHE A 58 -15.91 5.19 -5.19
C PHE A 58 -16.35 3.85 -5.81
N ALA A 59 -15.81 3.52 -6.99
CA ALA A 59 -16.05 2.24 -7.62
C ALA A 59 -15.46 1.08 -6.81
N LEU A 60 -14.27 1.27 -6.22
CA LEU A 60 -13.64 0.28 -5.33
C LEU A 60 -14.45 0.06 -4.05
N VAL A 61 -14.99 1.13 -3.46
CA VAL A 61 -15.87 1.05 -2.28
C VAL A 61 -17.11 0.24 -2.58
N LYS A 62 -17.81 0.52 -3.70
CA LYS A 62 -19.00 -0.23 -4.14
C LYS A 62 -18.69 -1.71 -4.35
N LYS A 63 -17.57 -2.03 -5.04
CA LYS A 63 -17.10 -3.42 -5.23
C LYS A 63 -16.81 -4.11 -3.89
N LEU A 64 -16.10 -3.45 -2.98
CA LEU A 64 -15.75 -4.02 -1.68
C LEU A 64 -16.97 -4.22 -0.77
N GLN A 65 -17.92 -3.28 -0.76
CA GLN A 65 -19.19 -3.44 -0.05
C GLN A 65 -19.96 -4.65 -0.58
N LYS A 66 -20.03 -4.85 -1.90
CA LYS A 66 -20.64 -6.05 -2.51
C LYS A 66 -19.95 -7.33 -2.04
N THR A 67 -18.63 -7.42 -2.18
CA THR A 67 -17.88 -8.62 -1.76
C THR A 67 -17.99 -8.89 -0.25
N LYS A 68 -18.09 -7.84 0.59
CA LYS A 68 -18.38 -8.00 2.02
C LYS A 68 -19.77 -8.59 2.27
N LYS A 69 -20.79 -8.15 1.54
CA LYS A 69 -22.15 -8.71 1.62
C LYS A 69 -22.16 -10.18 1.24
N ASP A 70 -21.53 -10.53 0.11
CA ASP A 70 -21.43 -11.91 -0.37
C ASP A 70 -20.71 -12.80 0.65
N TYR A 71 -19.60 -12.33 1.21
CA TYR A 71 -18.88 -13.00 2.29
C TYR A 71 -19.76 -13.23 3.52
N ASN A 72 -20.45 -12.20 4.00
CA ASN A 72 -21.28 -12.29 5.19
C ASN A 72 -22.47 -13.25 4.98
N LEU A 73 -23.07 -13.25 3.79
CA LEU A 73 -24.15 -14.16 3.43
C LEU A 73 -23.66 -15.61 3.43
N PHE A 74 -22.53 -15.88 2.78
CA PHE A 74 -21.93 -17.21 2.75
C PHE A 74 -21.53 -17.70 4.15
N ALA A 75 -20.91 -16.81 4.94
CA ALA A 75 -20.42 -17.10 6.27
C ALA A 75 -21.53 -17.58 7.23
N LYS A 76 -22.76 -17.08 7.11
CA LYS A 76 -23.89 -17.49 7.96
C LYS A 76 -24.13 -19.00 7.89
N ASN A 77 -24.26 -19.54 6.68
CA ASN A 77 -24.57 -20.96 6.46
C ASN A 77 -23.33 -21.85 6.53
N TYR A 78 -22.13 -21.29 6.28
CA TYR A 78 -20.88 -22.03 6.35
C TYR A 78 -20.39 -22.24 7.80
N ARG A 79 -20.76 -21.36 8.73
CA ARG A 79 -20.21 -21.34 10.08
C ARG A 79 -20.40 -22.65 10.83
N GLU A 80 -21.60 -23.21 10.84
CA GLU A 80 -21.89 -24.44 11.57
C GLU A 80 -21.13 -25.63 10.99
N LEU A 81 -21.12 -25.76 9.66
CA LEU A 81 -20.35 -26.77 8.94
C LEU A 81 -18.86 -26.65 9.29
N HIS A 82 -18.30 -25.43 9.19
CA HIS A 82 -16.91 -25.15 9.50
C HIS A 82 -16.55 -25.57 10.92
N PHE A 83 -17.28 -25.10 11.93
CA PHE A 83 -16.98 -25.45 13.32
C PHE A 83 -17.11 -26.94 13.60
N SER A 84 -18.15 -27.59 13.05
CA SER A 84 -18.37 -29.02 13.21
C SER A 84 -17.20 -29.84 12.65
N VAL A 85 -16.72 -29.50 11.45
CA VAL A 85 -15.57 -30.19 10.83
C VAL A 85 -14.27 -29.84 11.53
N ARG A 86 -14.01 -28.57 11.88
CA ARG A 86 -12.79 -28.18 12.62
C ARG A 86 -12.66 -28.87 13.97
N LYS A 87 -13.76 -29.12 14.69
CA LYS A 87 -13.75 -29.90 15.93
C LYS A 87 -13.29 -31.35 15.67
N LYS A 88 -13.79 -31.98 14.60
CA LYS A 88 -13.39 -33.34 14.19
C LYS A 88 -11.93 -33.38 13.76
N GLU A 89 -11.49 -32.47 12.90
CA GLU A 89 -10.09 -32.35 12.49
C GLU A 89 -9.16 -32.14 13.70
N LYS A 90 -9.55 -31.31 14.67
CA LYS A 90 -8.79 -31.10 15.91
C LYS A 90 -8.70 -32.39 16.73
N LYS A 91 -9.78 -33.17 16.81
CA LYS A 91 -9.79 -34.48 17.48
C LYS A 91 -8.81 -35.45 16.79
N ILE A 92 -8.90 -35.58 15.46
CA ILE A 92 -7.98 -36.40 14.66
C ILE A 92 -6.52 -35.99 14.89
N ARG A 93 -6.21 -34.68 14.85
CA ARG A 93 -4.85 -34.18 15.13
C ARG A 93 -4.35 -34.56 16.52
N LYS A 94 -5.21 -34.50 17.54
CA LYS A 94 -4.84 -34.93 18.91
C LYS A 94 -4.56 -36.43 18.98
N ILE A 95 -5.40 -37.26 18.34
CA ILE A 95 -5.22 -38.71 18.30
C ILE A 95 -3.91 -39.06 17.57
N ASN A 96 -3.66 -38.46 16.40
CA ASN A 96 -2.39 -38.59 15.68
C ASN A 96 -1.18 -38.20 16.55
N GLY A 97 -1.30 -37.14 17.35
CA GLY A 97 -0.26 -36.76 18.30
C GLY A 97 -0.01 -37.82 19.40
N ARG A 98 -1.04 -38.54 19.83
CA ARG A 98 -0.91 -39.66 20.78
C ARG A 98 -0.27 -40.88 20.11
N ILE A 99 -0.71 -41.23 18.90
CA ILE A 99 -0.12 -42.32 18.10
C ILE A 99 1.38 -42.09 17.95
N LYS A 100 1.81 -40.90 17.52
CA LYS A 100 3.25 -40.58 17.37
C LYS A 100 4.07 -40.77 18.64
N LYS A 101 3.49 -40.47 19.82
CA LYS A 101 4.14 -40.70 21.11
C LYS A 101 4.28 -42.19 21.41
N LEU A 102 3.21 -42.95 21.22
CA LEU A 102 3.19 -44.40 21.40
C LEU A 102 4.15 -45.12 20.44
N GLU A 103 4.22 -44.68 19.18
CA GLU A 103 5.21 -45.20 18.22
C GLU A 103 6.65 -44.92 18.65
N SER A 104 6.90 -43.77 19.28
CA SER A 104 8.21 -43.47 19.84
C SER A 104 8.54 -44.31 21.07
N GLU A 105 7.54 -44.58 21.91
CA GLU A 105 7.67 -45.48 23.06
C GLU A 105 8.04 -46.89 22.61
N VAL A 106 7.34 -47.44 21.60
CA VAL A 106 7.65 -48.75 21.01
C VAL A 106 9.08 -48.82 20.48
N ARG A 107 9.59 -47.75 19.84
CA ARG A 107 10.98 -47.70 19.35
C ARG A 107 12.01 -47.70 20.46
N ASN A 108 11.68 -47.17 21.63
CA ASN A 108 12.59 -47.03 22.76
C ASN A 108 12.55 -48.23 23.73
N LEU A 109 11.58 -49.13 23.58
CA LEU A 109 11.48 -50.35 24.39
C LEU A 109 12.50 -51.41 23.96
N ASP A 110 13.02 -52.16 24.93
CA ASP A 110 13.98 -53.25 24.70
C ASP A 110 13.39 -54.35 23.81
N LYS A 111 14.25 -55.05 23.09
CA LYS A 111 13.82 -56.07 22.11
C LYS A 111 13.00 -57.20 22.74
N ASP A 112 13.25 -57.49 24.01
CA ASP A 112 12.62 -58.59 24.74
C ASP A 112 11.27 -58.22 25.38
N ASP A 113 10.90 -56.93 25.41
CA ASP A 113 9.62 -56.42 25.92
C ASP A 113 8.45 -56.61 24.93
N LEU A 114 8.33 -57.81 24.35
CA LEU A 114 7.33 -58.15 23.33
C LEU A 114 5.89 -57.93 23.81
N ALA A 115 5.61 -58.23 25.09
CA ALA A 115 4.27 -58.08 25.67
C ALA A 115 3.83 -56.61 25.73
N GLU A 116 4.71 -55.70 26.17
CA GLU A 116 4.38 -54.27 26.26
C GLU A 116 4.34 -53.63 24.86
N LYS A 117 5.22 -54.04 23.94
CA LYS A 117 5.15 -53.63 22.52
C LYS A 117 3.80 -53.98 21.88
N ASN A 118 3.34 -55.23 22.05
CA ASN A 118 2.05 -55.68 21.53
C ASN A 118 0.88 -54.87 22.11
N LYS A 119 0.92 -54.58 23.42
CA LYS A 119 -0.11 -53.78 24.09
C LYS A 119 -0.14 -52.33 23.59
N ILE A 120 1.01 -51.71 23.34
CA ILE A 120 1.06 -50.37 22.75
C ILE A 120 0.56 -50.39 21.30
N GLN A 121 0.92 -51.41 20.52
CA GLN A 121 0.45 -51.56 19.15
C GLN A 121 -1.08 -51.70 19.08
N LEU A 122 -1.70 -52.48 19.97
CA LEU A 122 -3.15 -52.57 20.07
C LEU A 122 -3.81 -51.21 20.37
N LYS A 123 -3.21 -50.40 21.23
CA LYS A 123 -3.69 -49.02 21.48
C LYS A 123 -3.60 -48.14 20.24
N ILE A 124 -2.52 -48.28 19.46
CA ILE A 124 -2.36 -47.54 18.19
C ILE A 124 -3.45 -47.94 17.20
N GLU A 125 -3.72 -49.24 17.03
CA GLU A 125 -4.79 -49.71 16.13
C GLU A 125 -6.17 -49.22 16.56
N ASN A 126 -6.48 -49.25 17.87
CA ASN A 126 -7.72 -48.67 18.39
C ASN A 126 -7.85 -47.18 18.07
N TYR A 127 -6.75 -46.42 18.19
CA TYR A 127 -6.74 -45.00 17.83
C TYR A 127 -6.90 -44.76 16.32
N LYS A 128 -6.37 -45.66 15.46
CA LYS A 128 -6.60 -45.59 14.01
C LYS A 128 -8.08 -45.82 13.66
N LEU A 129 -8.72 -46.82 14.29
CA LEU A 129 -10.16 -47.06 14.13
C LEU A 129 -10.98 -45.83 14.56
N GLU A 130 -10.63 -45.20 15.68
CA GLU A 130 -11.28 -43.97 16.13
C GLU A 130 -11.11 -42.82 15.12
N ILE A 131 -9.94 -42.70 14.48
CA ILE A 131 -9.72 -41.72 13.41
C ILE A 131 -10.62 -42.01 12.21
N ASP A 132 -10.75 -43.27 11.80
CA ASP A 132 -11.59 -43.67 10.67
C ASP A 132 -13.06 -43.36 10.94
N GLU A 133 -13.56 -43.66 12.14
CA GLU A 133 -14.92 -43.32 12.56
C GLU A 133 -15.17 -41.80 12.54
N VAL A 134 -14.26 -41.00 13.10
CA VAL A 134 -14.39 -39.54 13.13
C VAL A 134 -14.31 -38.96 11.71
N THR A 135 -13.50 -39.55 10.84
CA THR A 135 -13.36 -39.12 9.43
C THR A 135 -14.65 -39.37 8.65
N LYS A 136 -15.31 -40.51 8.85
CA LYS A 136 -16.63 -40.82 8.24
C LYS A 136 -17.73 -39.83 8.65
N GLN A 137 -17.60 -39.17 9.80
CA GLN A 137 -18.55 -38.14 10.25
C GLN A 137 -18.32 -36.77 9.62
N ILE A 138 -17.28 -36.58 8.79
CA ILE A 138 -17.07 -35.34 8.04
C ILE A 138 -18.03 -35.33 6.84
N PRO A 139 -18.89 -34.31 6.71
CA PRO A 139 -19.82 -34.24 5.57
C PRO A 139 -19.09 -34.21 4.23
N GLU A 140 -19.60 -34.95 3.24
CA GLU A 140 -19.00 -35.03 1.88
C GLU A 140 -18.89 -33.66 1.20
N ASN A 141 -19.85 -32.76 1.47
CA ASN A 141 -19.85 -31.42 0.91
C ASN A 141 -18.78 -30.49 1.51
N TRP A 142 -18.05 -30.90 2.56
CA TRP A 142 -17.04 -30.10 3.24
C TRP A 142 -15.98 -29.55 2.29
N LEU A 143 -15.39 -30.43 1.47
CA LEU A 143 -14.29 -30.04 0.58
C LEU A 143 -14.73 -28.97 -0.43
N SER A 144 -15.91 -29.16 -1.02
CA SER A 144 -16.50 -28.22 -1.98
C SER A 144 -16.82 -26.88 -1.30
N ARG A 145 -17.54 -26.90 -0.17
CA ARG A 145 -17.93 -25.69 0.57
C ARG A 145 -16.73 -24.91 1.10
N ASN A 146 -15.70 -25.59 1.60
CA ASN A 146 -14.47 -24.95 2.06
C ASN A 146 -13.68 -24.32 0.91
N LYS A 147 -13.66 -24.96 -0.27
CA LYS A 147 -13.04 -24.38 -1.48
C LYS A 147 -13.77 -23.11 -1.91
N GLU A 148 -15.10 -23.14 -1.94
CA GLU A 148 -15.94 -21.97 -2.24
C GLU A 148 -15.70 -20.83 -1.24
N PHE A 149 -15.68 -21.14 0.07
CA PHE A 149 -15.35 -20.17 1.11
C PHE A 149 -13.99 -19.50 0.87
N LYS A 150 -12.95 -20.29 0.57
CA LYS A 150 -11.60 -19.76 0.31
C LYS A 150 -11.58 -18.78 -0.86
N ILE A 151 -12.35 -19.04 -1.92
CA ILE A 151 -12.47 -18.12 -3.07
C ILE A 151 -13.11 -16.81 -2.63
N ILE A 152 -14.24 -16.86 -1.91
CA ILE A 152 -14.95 -15.67 -1.43
C ILE A 152 -14.09 -14.85 -0.45
N GLN A 153 -13.42 -15.54 0.48
CA GLN A 153 -12.52 -14.92 1.44
C GLN A 153 -11.30 -14.28 0.75
N LYS A 154 -10.71 -14.93 -0.26
CA LYS A 154 -9.64 -14.37 -1.08
C LYS A 154 -10.11 -13.13 -1.83
N ALA A 155 -11.29 -13.19 -2.48
CA ALA A 155 -11.87 -12.04 -3.17
C ALA A 155 -12.05 -10.84 -2.23
N LYS A 156 -12.62 -11.05 -1.03
CA LYS A 156 -12.79 -9.98 -0.02
C LYS A 156 -11.46 -9.36 0.38
N ASN A 157 -10.44 -10.18 0.63
CA ASN A 157 -9.12 -9.72 1.05
C ASN A 157 -8.43 -8.93 -0.08
N THR A 158 -8.50 -9.41 -1.31
CA THR A 158 -7.96 -8.72 -2.49
C THR A 158 -8.63 -7.37 -2.68
N GLN A 159 -9.97 -7.29 -2.63
CA GLN A 159 -10.67 -6.00 -2.77
C GLN A 159 -10.35 -5.06 -1.60
N THR A 160 -10.20 -5.59 -0.38
CA THR A 160 -9.78 -4.79 0.78
C THR A 160 -8.38 -4.21 0.60
N LYS A 161 -7.42 -5.00 0.11
CA LYS A 161 -6.06 -4.54 -0.15
C LYS A 161 -6.02 -3.49 -1.26
N ARG A 162 -6.75 -3.72 -2.35
CA ARG A 162 -6.85 -2.79 -3.49
C ARG A 162 -7.41 -1.43 -3.06
N TYR A 163 -8.57 -1.43 -2.39
CA TYR A 163 -9.16 -0.20 -1.85
C TYR A 163 -8.19 0.56 -0.96
N ARG A 164 -7.50 -0.13 -0.04
CA ARG A 164 -6.56 0.50 0.90
C ARG A 164 -5.35 1.10 0.18
N LYS A 165 -4.74 0.35 -0.74
CA LYS A 165 -3.61 0.86 -1.53
C LYS A 165 -4.03 2.12 -2.30
N ASN A 166 -5.18 2.08 -2.98
CA ASN A 166 -5.69 3.20 -3.77
C ASN A 166 -5.91 4.46 -2.92
N VAL A 167 -6.54 4.37 -1.74
CA VAL A 167 -6.78 5.57 -0.92
C VAL A 167 -5.52 6.10 -0.25
N ASP A 168 -4.58 5.22 0.10
CA ASP A 168 -3.29 5.64 0.65
C ASP A 168 -2.49 6.36 -0.45
N GLN A 169 -2.36 5.74 -1.63
CA GLN A 169 -1.65 6.32 -2.78
C GLN A 169 -2.26 7.64 -3.27
N ALA A 170 -3.60 7.74 -3.34
CA ALA A 170 -4.25 9.00 -3.66
C ALA A 170 -3.80 10.11 -2.72
N TYR A 171 -3.78 9.86 -1.42
CA TYR A 171 -3.45 10.91 -0.46
C TYR A 171 -1.94 11.16 -0.34
N ASP A 172 -1.12 10.11 -0.44
CA ASP A 172 0.35 10.23 -0.49
C ASP A 172 0.78 11.12 -1.68
N ASN A 173 0.14 10.99 -2.85
CA ASN A 173 0.43 11.85 -4.01
C ASN A 173 0.05 13.31 -3.75
N LEU A 174 -1.06 13.58 -3.03
CA LEU A 174 -1.43 14.95 -2.65
C LEU A 174 -0.39 15.56 -1.69
N ASP A 175 0.05 14.76 -0.70
CA ASP A 175 1.08 15.19 0.24
C ASP A 175 2.40 15.47 -0.49
N GLN A 176 2.80 14.63 -1.46
CA GLN A 176 3.98 14.87 -2.30
C GLN A 176 3.87 16.17 -3.09
N ILE A 177 2.73 16.43 -3.75
CA ILE A 177 2.49 17.68 -4.48
C ILE A 177 2.69 18.89 -3.54
N ALA A 178 2.15 18.83 -2.33
CA ALA A 178 2.32 19.92 -1.37
C ALA A 178 3.78 20.12 -0.94
N ILE A 179 4.57 19.06 -0.84
CA ILE A 179 6.01 19.16 -0.49
C ILE A 179 6.79 19.75 -1.67
N PHE A 180 6.52 19.33 -2.92
CA PHE A 180 7.20 19.88 -4.10
C PHE A 180 7.05 21.40 -4.18
N ILE A 181 5.82 21.88 -3.94
CA ILE A 181 5.52 23.31 -3.94
C ILE A 181 6.26 24.01 -2.79
N LYS A 182 6.22 23.47 -1.57
CA LYS A 182 6.92 24.07 -0.40
C LYS A 182 8.43 24.17 -0.55
N ASP A 183 9.04 23.21 -1.23
CA ASP A 183 10.48 23.21 -1.46
C ASP A 183 10.92 24.18 -2.58
N HIS A 184 10.01 25.02 -3.12
CA HIS A 184 10.33 25.97 -4.19
C HIS A 184 11.50 26.92 -3.86
N GLU A 185 11.61 27.39 -2.61
CA GLU A 185 12.69 28.31 -2.20
C GLU A 185 14.04 27.61 -2.25
N LYS A 186 14.14 26.41 -1.67
CA LYS A 186 15.37 25.59 -1.68
C LYS A 186 15.83 25.29 -3.11
N LEU A 187 14.90 24.97 -4.01
CA LEU A 187 15.24 24.75 -5.41
C LEU A 187 15.74 26.03 -6.07
N ASN A 188 15.08 27.16 -5.81
CA ASN A 188 15.46 28.45 -6.37
C ASN A 188 16.84 28.92 -5.88
N GLU A 189 17.27 28.56 -4.67
CA GLU A 189 18.63 28.83 -4.16
C GLU A 189 19.73 28.20 -5.04
N LEU A 190 19.44 27.12 -5.76
CA LEU A 190 20.40 26.48 -6.67
C LEU A 190 20.64 27.27 -7.96
N SER A 191 19.87 28.33 -8.22
CA SER A 191 19.95 29.10 -9.46
C SER A 191 21.35 29.68 -9.71
N SER A 192 22.10 30.06 -8.66
CA SER A 192 23.47 30.54 -8.82
C SER A 192 24.41 29.45 -9.34
N ASP A 193 24.28 28.25 -8.79
CA ASP A 193 25.12 27.10 -9.16
C ASP A 193 24.82 26.67 -10.60
N ILE A 194 23.53 26.63 -10.96
CA ILE A 194 23.08 26.34 -12.32
C ILE A 194 23.58 27.39 -13.34
N ASN A 195 23.53 28.67 -12.99
CA ASN A 195 24.06 29.73 -13.85
C ASN A 195 25.58 29.65 -14.01
N ASN A 196 26.31 29.23 -12.97
CA ASN A 196 27.75 29.02 -13.04
C ASN A 196 28.09 27.78 -13.87
N LEU A 197 27.35 26.68 -13.69
CA LEU A 197 27.46 25.47 -14.53
C LEU A 197 27.31 25.82 -16.01
N LYS A 198 26.25 26.58 -16.36
CA LYS A 198 26.03 27.05 -17.73
C LYS A 198 27.23 27.83 -18.29
N LYS A 199 27.80 28.76 -17.50
CA LYS A 199 28.96 29.56 -17.92
C LYS A 199 30.20 28.69 -18.12
N ASN A 200 30.46 27.75 -17.22
CA ASN A 200 31.62 26.89 -17.27
C ASN A 200 31.57 25.96 -18.49
N ILE A 201 30.40 25.39 -18.80
CA ILE A 201 30.19 24.57 -20.00
C ILE A 201 30.46 25.38 -21.28
N VAL A 202 29.97 26.62 -21.37
CA VAL A 202 30.21 27.50 -22.53
C VAL A 202 31.70 27.85 -22.69
N ASN A 203 32.43 27.97 -21.58
CA ASN A 203 33.87 28.25 -21.58
C ASN A 203 34.75 26.99 -21.66
N GLU A 204 34.14 25.81 -21.85
CA GLU A 204 34.83 24.51 -21.89
C GLU A 204 35.59 24.15 -20.60
N ASP A 205 35.20 24.76 -19.46
CA ASP A 205 35.73 24.45 -18.13
C ASP A 205 34.98 23.25 -17.51
N TYR A 206 35.28 22.07 -18.04
CA TYR A 206 34.56 20.83 -17.68
C TYR A 206 34.91 20.32 -16.28
N GLU A 207 36.14 20.48 -15.82
CA GLU A 207 36.55 20.06 -14.47
C GLU A 207 35.77 20.83 -13.38
N SER A 208 35.66 22.16 -13.53
CA SER A 208 34.82 22.96 -12.63
C SER A 208 33.33 22.64 -12.79
N SER A 209 32.87 22.31 -14.00
CA SER A 209 31.47 21.91 -14.24
C SER A 209 31.11 20.62 -13.51
N ILE A 210 31.97 19.61 -13.58
CA ILE A 210 31.85 18.33 -12.85
C ILE A 210 31.75 18.59 -11.35
N SER A 211 32.66 19.40 -10.79
CA SER A 211 32.64 19.73 -9.36
C SER A 211 31.35 20.45 -8.92
N ILE A 212 30.77 21.29 -9.79
CA ILE A 212 29.47 21.92 -9.52
C ILE A 212 28.35 20.87 -9.51
N ILE A 213 28.34 19.94 -10.47
CA ILE A 213 27.32 18.87 -10.54
C ILE A 213 27.39 17.98 -9.29
N ASP A 214 28.58 17.60 -8.84
CA ASP A 214 28.75 16.85 -7.58
C ASP A 214 28.11 17.56 -6.38
N GLY A 215 28.40 18.87 -6.24
CA GLY A 215 27.80 19.68 -5.18
C GLY A 215 26.28 19.85 -5.33
N LEU A 216 25.75 19.83 -6.55
CA LEU A 216 24.31 19.85 -6.79
C LEU A 216 23.65 18.55 -6.33
N PHE A 217 24.25 17.38 -6.54
CA PHE A 217 23.66 16.11 -6.08
C PHE A 217 23.41 16.07 -4.57
N GLU A 218 24.34 16.60 -3.78
CA GLU A 218 24.16 16.69 -2.32
C GLU A 218 22.94 17.54 -1.96
N LYS A 219 22.81 18.71 -2.59
CA LYS A 219 21.71 19.65 -2.31
C LYS A 219 20.36 19.15 -2.83
N LEU A 220 20.34 18.52 -4.01
CA LEU A 220 19.14 17.95 -4.60
C LEU A 220 18.58 16.80 -3.73
N GLY A 221 19.42 16.07 -3.01
CA GLY A 221 18.98 15.05 -2.06
C GLY A 221 18.08 15.57 -0.92
N GLU A 222 18.10 16.88 -0.65
CA GLU A 222 17.28 17.54 0.38
C GLU A 222 16.01 18.20 -0.16
N ILE A 223 15.81 18.17 -1.48
CA ILE A 223 14.70 18.81 -2.20
C ILE A 223 13.82 17.70 -2.78
N SER A 224 12.53 17.76 -2.46
CA SER A 224 11.59 16.76 -2.99
C SER A 224 11.37 16.89 -4.50
N GLY A 225 11.24 15.76 -5.18
CA GLY A 225 10.78 15.72 -6.57
C GLY A 225 11.82 16.20 -7.57
N THR A 226 13.12 16.08 -7.30
CA THR A 226 14.19 16.50 -8.22
C THR A 226 14.87 15.33 -8.92
N GLU A 227 14.29 14.13 -8.86
CA GLU A 227 14.89 12.89 -9.39
C GLU A 227 15.12 12.97 -10.91
N GLU A 228 14.15 13.48 -11.67
CA GLU A 228 14.30 13.66 -13.12
C GLU A 228 15.42 14.66 -13.45
N PHE A 229 15.51 15.75 -12.70
CA PHE A 229 16.58 16.73 -12.87
C PHE A 229 17.95 16.15 -12.51
N ALA A 230 18.03 15.37 -11.43
CA ALA A 230 19.25 14.66 -11.04
C ALA A 230 19.69 13.67 -12.14
N ASN A 231 18.77 12.92 -12.74
CA ASN A 231 19.09 12.02 -13.86
C ASN A 231 19.66 12.80 -15.06
N LYS A 232 19.10 13.98 -15.39
CA LYS A 232 19.64 14.84 -16.45
C LYS A 232 21.02 15.40 -16.13
N LEU A 233 21.30 15.70 -14.86
CA LEU A 233 22.63 16.09 -14.43
C LEU A 233 23.63 14.92 -14.48
N ASP A 234 23.20 13.70 -14.18
CA ASP A 234 24.04 12.48 -14.27
C ASP A 234 24.42 12.15 -15.71
N ASP A 235 23.46 12.29 -16.64
CA ASP A 235 23.71 12.19 -18.08
C ASP A 235 24.75 13.23 -18.53
N LEU A 236 24.58 14.49 -18.10
CA LEU A 236 25.51 15.57 -18.41
C LEU A 236 26.89 15.33 -17.79
N TYR A 237 26.95 14.91 -16.53
CA TYR A 237 28.18 14.55 -15.82
C TYR A 237 28.97 13.51 -16.62
N SER A 238 28.30 12.44 -17.04
CA SER A 238 28.92 11.35 -17.80
C SER A 238 29.52 11.81 -19.13
N LEU A 239 28.85 12.73 -19.82
CA LEU A 239 29.36 13.36 -21.06
C LEU A 239 30.57 14.27 -20.78
N LEU A 240 30.54 15.00 -19.67
CA LEU A 240 31.62 15.88 -19.24
C LEU A 240 32.84 15.14 -18.72
N ASP A 241 32.69 13.92 -18.20
CA ASP A 241 33.79 13.10 -17.68
C ASP A 241 34.45 12.23 -18.79
N SER A 242 33.74 11.98 -19.88
CA SER A 242 34.22 11.19 -21.03
C SER A 242 35.58 11.67 -21.58
N GLU A 243 36.50 10.75 -21.87
CA GLU A 243 37.80 11.08 -22.49
C GLU A 243 37.63 11.78 -23.86
N GLU A 244 36.66 11.34 -24.65
CA GLU A 244 36.29 11.95 -25.93
C GLU A 244 35.11 12.91 -25.73
N LYS A 245 35.34 14.21 -25.98
CA LYS A 245 34.32 15.26 -25.84
C LYS A 245 33.49 15.39 -27.12
N ASP A 246 32.18 15.17 -27.00
CA ASP A 246 31.20 15.45 -28.05
C ASP A 246 30.44 16.74 -27.71
N PHE A 247 30.93 17.87 -28.24
CA PHE A 247 30.40 19.20 -27.94
C PHE A 247 28.91 19.35 -28.24
N ASN A 248 28.40 18.69 -29.29
CA ASN A 248 26.98 18.77 -29.63
C ASN A 248 26.14 18.08 -28.56
N LYS A 249 26.54 16.87 -28.13
CA LYS A 249 25.83 16.15 -27.06
C LYS A 249 25.89 16.87 -25.72
N ILE A 250 27.06 17.45 -25.37
CA ILE A 250 27.21 18.24 -24.14
C ILE A 250 26.28 19.46 -24.19
N SER A 251 26.24 20.17 -25.32
CA SER A 251 25.34 21.32 -25.50
C SER A 251 23.88 20.91 -25.38
N ASP A 252 23.46 19.82 -26.03
CA ASP A 252 22.09 19.34 -26.00
C ASP A 252 21.67 18.91 -24.58
N ALA A 253 22.48 18.07 -23.92
CA ALA A 253 22.22 17.62 -22.54
C ALA A 253 22.20 18.78 -21.54
N SER A 254 23.13 19.74 -21.67
CA SER A 254 23.14 20.96 -20.87
C SER A 254 21.87 21.78 -21.07
N SER A 255 21.45 21.98 -22.32
CA SER A 255 20.22 22.70 -22.65
C SER A 255 18.98 22.01 -22.05
N GLU A 256 18.87 20.69 -22.18
CA GLU A 256 17.78 19.91 -21.59
C GLU A 256 17.71 20.06 -20.06
N ALA A 257 18.85 19.90 -19.37
CA ALA A 257 18.92 20.04 -17.92
C ALA A 257 18.54 21.45 -17.46
N LEU A 258 19.05 22.49 -18.13
CA LEU A 258 18.76 23.89 -17.81
C LEU A 258 17.28 24.24 -18.03
N ILE A 259 16.70 23.81 -19.15
CA ILE A 259 15.27 24.01 -19.44
C ILE A 259 14.41 23.32 -18.38
N LEU A 260 14.76 22.10 -17.98
CA LEU A 260 14.04 21.37 -16.94
C LEU A 260 14.13 22.09 -15.59
N PHE A 261 15.31 22.55 -15.19
CA PHE A 261 15.48 23.33 -13.96
C PHE A 261 14.65 24.61 -13.96
N ASP A 262 14.70 25.39 -15.04
CA ASP A 262 13.92 26.62 -15.19
C ASP A 262 12.42 26.36 -15.12
N ASN A 263 11.96 25.27 -15.74
CA ASN A 263 10.56 24.83 -15.65
C ASN A 263 10.19 24.46 -14.21
N GLU A 264 11.02 23.66 -13.53
CA GLU A 264 10.83 23.24 -12.14
C GLU A 264 10.74 24.43 -11.17
N VAL A 265 11.66 25.38 -11.26
CA VAL A 265 11.64 26.61 -10.46
C VAL A 265 10.38 27.42 -10.75
N LYS A 266 10.03 27.60 -12.03
CA LYS A 266 8.90 28.43 -12.44
C LYS A 266 7.56 27.88 -11.97
N TRP A 267 7.27 26.60 -12.21
CA TRP A 267 5.96 26.04 -11.87
C TRP A 267 5.76 25.95 -10.36
N ARG A 268 6.80 25.59 -9.59
CA ARG A 268 6.69 25.49 -8.12
C ARG A 268 6.42 26.85 -7.49
N LYS A 269 7.13 27.88 -7.95
CA LYS A 269 6.91 29.25 -7.49
C LYS A 269 5.49 29.74 -7.79
N ASP A 270 5.03 29.53 -9.02
CA ASP A 270 3.66 29.88 -9.43
C ASP A 270 2.60 29.10 -8.61
N ALA A 271 2.86 27.82 -8.35
CA ALA A 271 1.98 26.97 -7.57
C ALA A 271 1.93 27.37 -6.08
N GLU A 272 3.02 27.88 -5.50
CA GLU A 272 2.98 28.40 -4.11
C GLU A 272 2.03 29.59 -4.01
N GLU A 273 2.08 30.51 -4.98
CA GLU A 273 1.24 31.70 -4.99
C GLU A 273 -0.23 31.37 -5.32
N ASN A 274 -0.46 30.50 -6.30
CA ASN A 274 -1.78 30.32 -6.91
C ASN A 274 -2.50 29.01 -6.56
N LEU A 275 -1.76 27.95 -6.19
CA LEU A 275 -2.32 26.61 -5.99
C LEU A 275 -2.33 26.17 -4.52
N MET A 276 -1.34 26.56 -3.72
CA MET A 276 -1.17 26.05 -2.34
C MET A 276 -2.43 26.28 -1.48
N LEU A 277 -3.01 27.49 -1.51
CA LEU A 277 -4.22 27.80 -0.78
C LEU A 277 -5.43 26.94 -1.22
N GLU A 278 -5.55 26.66 -2.52
CA GLU A 278 -6.61 25.81 -3.05
C GLU A 278 -6.38 24.33 -2.74
N LEU A 279 -5.11 23.88 -2.73
CA LEU A 279 -4.71 22.56 -2.27
C LEU A 279 -5.09 22.37 -0.80
N GLU A 280 -4.83 23.34 0.07
CA GLU A 280 -5.22 23.28 1.48
C GLU A 280 -6.74 23.20 1.65
N LYS A 281 -7.51 24.03 0.94
CA LYS A 281 -8.99 23.98 0.95
C LYS A 281 -9.49 22.62 0.48
N TYR A 282 -8.94 22.08 -0.60
CA TYR A 282 -9.26 20.75 -1.08
C TYR A 282 -8.91 19.66 -0.05
N ASN A 283 -7.73 19.74 0.56
CA ASN A 283 -7.28 18.81 1.58
C ASN A 283 -8.22 18.79 2.80
N LEU A 284 -8.78 19.94 3.22
CA LEU A 284 -9.78 19.98 4.28
C LEU A 284 -11.01 19.12 4.00
N VAL A 285 -11.39 18.98 2.72
CA VAL A 285 -12.51 18.13 2.29
C VAL A 285 -12.13 16.65 2.35
N ILE A 286 -10.92 16.27 1.93
CA ILE A 286 -10.56 14.86 1.73
C ILE A 286 -9.79 14.19 2.89
N LYS A 287 -9.11 14.96 3.75
CA LYS A 287 -8.24 14.44 4.82
C LYS A 287 -8.94 13.49 5.80
N ASN A 288 -10.23 13.73 6.03
CA ASN A 288 -11.05 12.93 6.94
C ASN A 288 -11.82 11.78 6.25
N ASN A 289 -11.62 11.61 4.95
CA ASN A 289 -12.16 10.49 4.19
C ASN A 289 -11.04 9.75 3.43
N ILE A 290 -10.59 10.19 2.26
CA ILE A 290 -9.50 9.56 1.50
C ILE A 290 -8.24 9.46 2.39
N GLY A 291 -7.81 10.59 2.98
CA GLY A 291 -6.60 10.68 3.80
C GLY A 291 -6.66 10.14 5.23
N LEU A 292 -7.81 9.66 5.69
CA LEU A 292 -8.03 9.38 7.12
C LEU A 292 -7.05 8.36 7.71
N ARG A 293 -6.56 7.43 6.88
CA ARG A 293 -5.65 6.37 7.31
C ARG A 293 -4.25 6.87 7.63
N LEU A 294 -3.86 8.00 7.04
CA LEU A 294 -2.54 8.61 7.14
C LEU A 294 -2.52 9.76 8.15
N GLN A 295 -3.67 10.13 8.72
CA GLN A 295 -3.74 11.15 9.76
C GLN A 295 -3.02 10.68 11.04
N SER A 296 -2.18 11.55 11.59
CA SER A 296 -1.44 11.28 12.84
C SER A 296 -2.35 11.11 14.06
N ARG A 297 -3.53 11.76 14.05
CA ARG A 297 -4.53 11.71 15.13
C ARG A 297 -5.94 11.63 14.57
N LEU A 298 -6.79 10.88 15.26
CA LEU A 298 -8.24 10.85 15.00
C LEU A 298 -8.93 12.04 15.68
N THR A 299 -9.98 12.55 15.05
CA THR A 299 -10.88 13.49 15.71
C THR A 299 -11.65 12.80 16.84
N LYS A 300 -12.21 13.60 17.76
CA LYS A 300 -13.01 13.09 18.88
C LYS A 300 -14.16 12.18 18.41
N ASP A 301 -14.84 12.54 17.33
CA ASP A 301 -15.98 11.77 16.81
C ASP A 301 -15.53 10.49 16.11
N GLN A 302 -14.44 10.54 15.35
CA GLN A 302 -13.81 9.34 14.78
C GLN A 302 -13.38 8.37 15.89
N ALA A 303 -12.76 8.88 16.96
CA ALA A 303 -12.34 8.08 18.10
C ALA A 303 -13.53 7.44 18.84
N LYS A 304 -14.62 8.19 19.08
CA LYS A 304 -15.87 7.65 19.65
C LYS A 304 -16.47 6.56 18.78
N PHE A 305 -16.53 6.77 17.46
CA PHE A 305 -17.04 5.78 16.53
C PHE A 305 -16.20 4.50 16.56
N VAL A 306 -14.88 4.64 16.50
CA VAL A 306 -13.93 3.52 16.58
C VAL A 306 -14.08 2.76 17.89
N ALA A 307 -14.20 3.46 19.02
CA ALA A 307 -14.38 2.83 20.33
C ALA A 307 -15.66 1.97 20.36
N LYS A 308 -16.79 2.53 19.88
CA LYS A 308 -18.07 1.81 19.77
C LYS A 308 -17.98 0.62 18.81
N CYS A 309 -17.32 0.77 17.67
CA CYS A 309 -17.15 -0.32 16.70
C CYS A 309 -16.22 -1.43 17.24
N ASN A 310 -15.21 -1.09 18.04
CA ASN A 310 -14.30 -2.05 18.65
C ASN A 310 -14.89 -2.78 19.86
N SER A 311 -15.91 -2.23 20.53
CA SER A 311 -16.56 -2.90 21.66
C SER A 311 -17.41 -4.11 21.23
N ILE A 312 -17.72 -4.25 19.95
CA ILE A 312 -18.48 -5.37 19.39
C ILE A 312 -17.51 -6.53 19.07
N HIS A 313 -17.76 -7.70 19.66
CA HIS A 313 -16.98 -8.90 19.36
C HIS A 313 -17.13 -9.30 17.89
N ARG A 314 -16.00 -9.42 17.19
CA ARG A 314 -15.93 -9.87 15.79
C ARG A 314 -15.38 -11.28 15.74
N ASP A 315 -16.23 -12.22 15.33
CA ASP A 315 -15.82 -13.59 15.13
C ASP A 315 -14.96 -13.72 13.85
N ILE A 316 -13.71 -14.13 14.05
CA ILE A 316 -12.71 -14.37 13.00
C ILE A 316 -12.39 -15.86 12.84
N SER A 317 -13.13 -16.74 13.51
CA SER A 317 -12.89 -18.20 13.56
C SER A 317 -12.91 -18.87 12.18
N LEU A 318 -13.68 -18.34 11.24
CA LEU A 318 -13.74 -18.85 9.86
C LEU A 318 -12.41 -18.70 9.10
N ASN A 319 -11.48 -17.91 9.63
CA ASN A 319 -10.14 -17.77 9.04
C ASN A 319 -9.14 -18.83 9.51
N PHE A 320 -9.52 -19.73 10.43
CA PHE A 320 -8.61 -20.68 11.10
C PHE A 320 -8.93 -22.15 10.81
#